data_AF-A0A355C003-F1
#
_entry.id   AF-A0A355C003-F1
#
_cell.length_a   1.000
_cell.length_b   1.000
_cell.length_c   1.000
_cell.angle_alpha   90.00
_cell.angle_beta   90.00
_cell.angle_gamma   90.00
#
_symmetry.space_group_name_H-M   'P 1'
#
loop_
_entity.id
_entity.type
_entity.pdbx_description
1 polymer ?
#
loop_
_entity_poly.entity_id
_entity_poly.type
_entity_poly.pdbx_seq_one_letter_code
_entity_poly.pdbx_strand_id
1 'polypeptide(L)'
;NRRADATERLLEAAAQFKGEAGRKTETDLSWRAASVEERLKHALVKGLTEFIVADTEEARLKLGRPLHVIEGPLMDGMNVVGDLFGSGKMFLPQVVKSARVMKQAVAHLTPFMEQEKKEQGLEQGRPNGKILLATVKGDV
;
A
#
# COMPACT_ATOMS: atom_id res chain seq x y z
N ASN A 1 9.59 47.29 4.88
CA ASN A 1 10.96 47.17 5.45
C ASN A 1 11.46 48.47 6.06
N ARG A 2 10.75 49.07 7.03
CA ARG A 2 11.18 50.35 7.66
C ARG A 2 10.84 50.46 9.16
N ARG A 3 10.67 49.35 9.88
CA ARG A 3 10.49 49.37 11.34
C ARG A 3 11.46 48.41 12.01
N ALA A 4 12.02 48.82 13.14
CA ALA A 4 13.07 48.10 13.86
C ALA A 4 12.58 46.79 14.52
N ASP A 5 11.27 46.68 14.78
CA ASP A 5 10.59 45.55 15.40
C ASP A 5 10.06 44.52 14.38
N ALA A 6 10.33 44.71 13.08
CA ALA A 6 9.77 43.87 12.02
C ALA A 6 10.19 42.39 12.14
N THR A 7 11.41 42.13 12.63
CA THR A 7 11.96 40.78 12.82
C THR A 7 11.30 40.06 13.98
N GLU A 8 11.07 40.74 15.10
CA GLU A 8 10.40 40.16 16.28
C GLU A 8 8.95 39.83 15.99
N ARG A 9 8.25 40.72 15.27
CA ARG A 9 6.86 40.47 14.83
C ARG A 9 6.76 39.33 13.83
N LEU A 10 7.76 39.15 12.96
CA LEU A 10 7.84 38.00 12.06
C LEU A 10 8.07 36.70 12.85
N LEU A 11 8.90 36.74 13.89
CA LEU A 11 9.14 35.60 14.78
C LEU A 11 7.90 35.24 15.62
N GLU A 12 7.17 36.22 16.13
CA GLU A 12 5.89 36.02 16.83
C GLU A 12 4.81 35.45 15.89
N ALA A 13 4.67 36.00 14.69
CA ALA A 13 3.74 35.48 13.69
C ALA A 13 4.12 34.05 13.26
N ALA A 14 5.41 33.76 13.08
CA ALA A 14 5.90 32.42 12.76
C ALA A 14 5.63 31.43 13.90
N ALA A 15 5.67 31.86 15.16
CA ALA A 15 5.30 31.04 16.32
C ALA A 15 3.80 30.72 16.32
N GLN A 16 2.94 31.67 15.94
CA GLN A 16 1.49 31.44 15.78
C GLN A 16 1.18 30.45 14.64
N PHE A 17 1.88 30.53 13.51
CA PHE A 17 1.72 29.59 12.39
C PHE A 17 2.36 28.20 12.66
N LYS A 18 3.37 28.11 13.53
CA LYS A 18 3.91 26.81 13.98
C LYS A 18 2.91 25.99 14.81
N GLY A 19 1.87 26.63 15.35
CA GLY A 19 0.77 25.97 16.07
C GLY A 19 -0.13 25.11 15.17
N GLU A 20 -0.19 25.37 13.85
CA GLU A 20 -0.99 24.57 12.91
C GLU A 20 -0.21 23.41 12.28
N ALA A 21 1.13 23.49 12.21
CA ALA A 21 1.99 22.40 11.72
C ALA A 21 2.17 21.27 12.74
N GLY A 22 1.70 21.47 13.98
CA GLY A 22 1.80 20.53 15.09
C GLY A 22 0.48 19.94 15.54
N ARG A 23 -0.59 19.99 14.71
CA ARG A 23 -1.76 19.15 14.97
C ARG A 23 -1.25 17.72 14.87
N LYS A 24 -1.06 17.06 16.02
CA LYS A 24 -1.14 15.60 16.10
C LYS A 24 -2.49 15.30 15.47
N THR A 25 -2.49 14.95 14.19
CA THR A 25 -3.58 14.23 13.58
C THR A 25 -3.67 12.99 14.44
N GLU A 26 -4.59 12.98 15.41
CA GLU A 26 -5.04 11.72 15.99
C GLU A 26 -5.25 10.82 14.79
N THR A 27 -4.49 9.73 14.73
CA THR A 27 -4.55 8.78 13.65
C THR A 27 -6.00 8.34 13.56
N ASP A 28 -6.72 8.86 12.57
CA ASP A 28 -8.11 8.49 12.34
C ASP A 28 -8.11 7.03 11.93
N LEU A 29 -8.37 6.16 12.89
CA LEU A 29 -8.45 4.72 12.72
C LEU A 29 -9.88 4.27 12.38
N SER A 30 -10.79 5.18 12.02
CA SER A 30 -12.17 4.82 11.64
C SER A 30 -12.23 3.80 10.50
N TRP A 31 -11.29 3.87 9.55
CA TRP A 31 -11.16 2.91 8.45
C TRP A 31 -10.91 1.47 8.93
N ARG A 32 -10.39 1.28 10.15
CA ARG A 32 -10.15 -0.05 10.75
C ARG A 32 -11.45 -0.78 11.11
N ALA A 33 -12.57 -0.07 11.25
CA ALA A 33 -13.87 -0.68 11.52
C ALA A 33 -14.49 -1.31 10.25
N ALA A 34 -13.93 -1.06 9.06
CA ALA A 34 -14.40 -1.63 7.81
C ALA A 34 -13.99 -3.11 7.65
N SER A 35 -14.55 -3.75 6.62
CA SER A 35 -14.18 -5.11 6.20
C SER A 35 -12.71 -5.20 5.80
N VAL A 36 -12.11 -6.39 5.92
CA VAL A 36 -10.69 -6.61 5.59
C VAL A 36 -10.36 -6.20 4.15
N GLU A 37 -11.29 -6.42 3.21
CA GLU A 37 -11.15 -6.01 1.82
C GLU A 37 -11.03 -4.49 1.67
N GLU A 38 -11.90 -3.72 2.35
CA GLU A 38 -11.85 -2.26 2.33
C GLU A 38 -10.61 -1.71 3.06
N ARG A 39 -10.16 -2.38 4.12
CA ARG A 39 -8.91 -2.02 4.82
C ARG A 39 -7.69 -2.22 3.93
N LEU A 40 -7.60 -3.34 3.22
CA LEU A 40 -6.52 -3.60 2.26
C LEU A 40 -6.50 -2.58 1.13
N LYS A 41 -7.68 -2.27 0.56
CA LYS A 41 -7.83 -1.23 -0.46
C LYS A 41 -7.40 0.15 0.04
N HIS A 42 -7.84 0.51 1.24
CA HIS A 42 -7.45 1.78 1.88
C HIS A 42 -5.93 1.85 2.09
N ALA A 43 -5.32 0.79 2.61
CA ALA A 43 -3.88 0.71 2.83
C ALA A 43 -3.08 0.87 1.53
N LEU A 44 -3.54 0.27 0.43
CA LEU A 44 -2.93 0.42 -0.90
C LEU A 44 -3.04 1.85 -1.43
N VAL A 45 -4.23 2.45 -1.42
CA VAL A 45 -4.45 3.81 -1.95
C VAL A 45 -3.69 4.86 -1.12
N LYS A 46 -3.59 4.68 0.20
CA LYS A 46 -2.89 5.60 1.09
C LYS A 46 -1.40 5.29 1.28
N GLY A 47 -0.92 4.14 0.82
CA GLY A 47 0.47 3.71 0.96
C GLY A 47 0.87 3.38 2.40
N LEU A 48 -0.03 2.77 3.17
CA LEU A 48 0.16 2.42 4.58
C LEU A 48 0.71 1.00 4.74
N THR A 49 1.85 0.86 5.44
CA THR A 49 2.53 -0.42 5.64
C THR A 49 2.32 -1.03 7.03
N GLU A 50 1.68 -0.31 7.95
CA GLU A 50 1.61 -0.66 9.37
C GLU A 50 0.74 -1.91 9.64
N PHE A 51 -0.44 -1.98 9.02
CA PHE A 51 -1.40 -3.07 9.24
C PHE A 51 -1.51 -4.05 8.07
N ILE A 52 -0.74 -3.83 7.00
CA ILE A 52 -0.91 -4.59 5.75
C ILE A 52 -0.72 -6.09 5.95
N VAL A 53 0.24 -6.50 6.79
CA VAL A 53 0.52 -7.93 7.05
C VAL A 53 -0.63 -8.58 7.80
N ALA A 54 -1.15 -7.91 8.85
CA ALA A 54 -2.25 -8.42 9.64
C ALA A 54 -3.55 -8.51 8.82
N ASP A 55 -3.86 -7.49 8.02
CA ASP A 55 -5.03 -7.50 7.14
C ASP A 55 -4.89 -8.53 6.01
N THR A 56 -3.69 -8.72 5.47
CA THR A 56 -3.42 -9.74 4.45
C THR A 56 -3.62 -11.15 5.01
N GLU A 57 -3.21 -11.37 6.26
CA GLU A 57 -3.41 -12.65 6.94
C GLU A 57 -4.89 -12.93 7.22
N GLU A 58 -5.64 -11.94 7.73
CA GLU A 58 -7.08 -12.08 7.93
C GLU A 58 -7.81 -12.38 6.60
N ALA A 59 -7.45 -11.69 5.52
CA ALA A 59 -7.99 -11.96 4.19
C ALA A 59 -7.63 -13.37 3.69
N ARG A 60 -6.39 -13.83 3.93
CA ARG A 60 -5.95 -15.18 3.57
C ARG A 60 -6.78 -16.25 4.28
N LEU A 61 -7.02 -16.07 5.59
CA LEU A 61 -7.85 -16.99 6.38
C LEU A 61 -9.30 -16.99 5.90
N LYS A 62 -9.85 -15.83 5.53
CA LYS A 62 -11.21 -15.69 5.02
C LYS A 62 -11.41 -16.30 3.62
N LEU A 63 -10.46 -16.08 2.71
CA LEU A 63 -10.56 -16.49 1.30
C LEU A 63 -10.01 -17.90 1.03
N GLY A 64 -9.34 -18.50 2.02
CA GLY A 64 -8.84 -19.89 2.00
C GLY A 64 -7.59 -20.10 1.15
N ARG A 65 -7.43 -19.38 0.04
CA ARG A 65 -6.28 -19.48 -0.86
C ARG A 65 -5.51 -18.16 -0.91
N PRO A 66 -4.17 -18.18 -0.71
CA PRO A 66 -3.34 -16.97 -0.81
C PRO A 66 -3.49 -16.23 -2.14
N LEU A 67 -3.65 -16.97 -3.25
CA LEU A 67 -3.79 -16.39 -4.58
C LEU A 67 -5.05 -15.51 -4.71
N HIS A 68 -6.15 -15.89 -4.06
CA HIS A 68 -7.39 -15.10 -4.09
C HIS A 68 -7.24 -13.74 -3.39
N VAL A 69 -6.32 -13.60 -2.44
CA VAL A 69 -6.03 -12.31 -1.80
C VAL A 69 -5.33 -11.37 -2.78
N ILE A 70 -4.44 -11.92 -3.62
CA ILE A 70 -3.71 -11.17 -4.65
C ILE A 70 -4.65 -10.73 -5.76
N GLU A 71 -5.43 -11.66 -6.32
CA GLU A 71 -6.33 -11.43 -7.45
C GLU A 71 -7.61 -10.69 -7.07
N GLY A 72 -7.99 -10.69 -5.79
CA GLY A 72 -9.15 -9.96 -5.27
C GLY A 72 -8.75 -8.60 -4.69
N PRO A 73 -8.73 -8.45 -3.34
CA PRO A 73 -8.65 -7.15 -2.68
C PRO A 73 -7.37 -6.36 -3.01
N LEU A 74 -6.24 -7.04 -3.25
CA LEU A 74 -4.99 -6.36 -3.60
C LEU A 74 -5.02 -5.80 -5.03
N MET A 75 -5.54 -6.57 -6.00
CA MET A 75 -5.70 -6.13 -7.38
C MET A 75 -6.75 -5.01 -7.49
N ASP A 76 -7.87 -5.11 -6.78
CA ASP A 76 -8.89 -4.07 -6.71
C ASP A 76 -8.31 -2.75 -6.16
N GLY A 77 -7.47 -2.82 -5.13
CA GLY A 77 -6.76 -1.66 -4.61
C GLY A 77 -5.81 -1.04 -5.63
N MET A 78 -5.09 -1.86 -6.41
CA MET A 78 -4.19 -1.34 -7.45
C MET A 78 -4.91 -0.79 -8.67
N ASN A 79 -6.06 -1.32 -9.04
CA ASN A 79 -6.91 -0.75 -10.09
C ASN A 79 -7.30 0.69 -9.73
N VAL A 80 -7.72 0.92 -8.48
CA VAL A 80 -8.04 2.29 -8.01
C VAL A 80 -6.82 3.20 -8.02
N VAL A 81 -5.64 2.71 -7.64
CA VAL A 81 -4.39 3.49 -7.73
C VAL A 81 -4.09 3.85 -9.19
N GLY A 82 -4.29 2.92 -10.12
CA GLY A 82 -4.13 3.13 -11.56
C GLY A 82 -5.10 4.18 -12.11
N ASP A 83 -6.38 4.12 -11.74
CA ASP A 83 -7.39 5.10 -12.15
C ASP A 83 -7.09 6.50 -11.60
N LEU A 84 -6.63 6.59 -10.34
CA LEU A 84 -6.24 7.85 -9.72
C LEU A 84 -5.00 8.44 -10.38
N PHE A 85 -4.03 7.60 -10.76
CA PHE A 85 -2.84 8.05 -11.49
C PHE A 85 -3.19 8.49 -12.91
N GLY A 86 -3.98 7.70 -13.65
CA GLY A 86 -4.43 8.02 -15.01
C GLY A 86 -5.31 9.26 -15.11
N SER A 87 -6.07 9.57 -14.05
CA SER A 87 -6.86 10.81 -13.94
C SER A 87 -6.08 12.01 -13.37
N GLY A 88 -4.77 11.86 -13.09
CA GLY A 88 -3.93 12.93 -12.55
C GLY A 88 -4.22 13.30 -11.08
N LYS A 89 -4.99 12.48 -10.37
CA LYS A 89 -5.34 12.67 -8.94
C LYS A 89 -4.32 12.04 -7.99
N MET A 90 -3.41 11.23 -8.51
CA MET A 90 -2.31 10.62 -7.77
C MET A 90 -0.98 10.85 -8.51
N PHE A 91 0.09 11.10 -7.77
CA PHE A 91 1.42 11.37 -8.32
C PHE A 91 2.33 10.15 -8.22
N LEU A 92 3.39 10.10 -9.04
CA LEU A 92 4.35 8.99 -9.07
C LEU A 92 4.92 8.60 -7.69
N PRO A 93 5.30 9.54 -6.78
CA PRO A 93 5.78 9.16 -5.45
C PRO A 93 4.72 8.44 -4.59
N GLN A 94 3.44 8.71 -4.81
CA GLN A 94 2.34 8.02 -4.12
C GLN A 94 2.16 6.61 -4.69
N VAL A 95 2.20 6.46 -6.02
CA VAL A 95 2.14 5.15 -6.69
C VAL A 95 3.28 4.24 -6.21
N VAL A 96 4.50 4.77 -6.07
CA VAL A 96 5.64 4.00 -5.54
C VAL A 96 5.41 3.57 -4.08
N LYS A 97 4.76 4.39 -3.25
CA LYS A 97 4.36 3.99 -1.89
C LYS A 97 3.33 2.86 -1.91
N SER A 98 2.32 2.94 -2.78
CA SER A 98 1.33 1.87 -2.96
C SER A 98 1.98 0.56 -3.42
N ALA A 99 2.92 0.64 -4.38
CA ALA A 99 3.68 -0.52 -4.85
C ALA A 99 4.48 -1.18 -3.72
N ARG A 100 5.04 -0.40 -2.79
CA ARG A 100 5.72 -0.95 -1.61
C ARG A 100 4.77 -1.72 -0.70
N VAL A 101 3.56 -1.20 -0.48
CA VAL A 101 2.51 -1.90 0.30
C VAL A 101 2.15 -3.22 -0.37
N MET A 102 1.93 -3.20 -1.69
CA MET A 102 1.65 -4.39 -2.48
C MET A 102 2.76 -5.44 -2.34
N LYS A 103 4.02 -5.03 -2.50
CA LYS A 103 5.18 -5.92 -2.35
C LYS A 103 5.24 -6.58 -0.96
N GLN A 104 4.93 -5.82 0.10
CA GLN A 104 4.94 -6.34 1.46
C GLN A 104 3.80 -7.34 1.71
N ALA A 105 2.60 -7.10 1.17
CA ALA A 105 1.49 -8.04 1.23
C ALA A 105 1.82 -9.35 0.50
N VAL A 106 2.33 -9.26 -0.73
CA VAL A 106 2.73 -10.44 -1.51
C VAL A 106 3.84 -11.22 -0.82
N ALA A 107 4.85 -10.54 -0.25
CA ALA A 107 5.92 -11.19 0.49
C ALA A 107 5.41 -12.01 1.68
N HIS A 108 4.35 -11.56 2.36
CA HIS A 108 3.69 -12.33 3.41
C HIS A 108 2.97 -13.57 2.87
N LEU A 109 2.37 -13.49 1.69
CA LEU A 109 1.63 -14.59 1.06
C LEU A 109 2.53 -15.66 0.41
N THR A 110 3.73 -15.28 -0.05
CA THR A 110 4.69 -16.19 -0.71
C THR A 110 4.92 -17.51 0.04
N PRO A 111 5.26 -17.55 1.34
CA PRO A 111 5.48 -18.83 2.04
C PRO A 111 4.23 -19.72 2.06
N PHE A 112 3.03 -19.14 2.14
CA PHE A 112 1.77 -19.90 2.10
C PHE A 112 1.47 -20.43 0.70
N MET A 113 1.84 -19.70 -0.35
CA MET A 113 1.74 -20.20 -1.73
C MET A 113 2.68 -21.37 -1.99
N GLU A 114 3.92 -21.30 -1.47
CA GLU A 114 4.87 -22.40 -1.56
C GLU A 114 4.38 -23.62 -0.78
N GLN A 115 3.81 -23.42 0.41
CA GLN A 115 3.20 -24.49 1.18
C GLN A 115 1.99 -25.11 0.47
N GLU A 116 1.07 -24.30 -0.07
CA GLU A 116 -0.07 -24.80 -0.85
C GLU A 116 0.41 -25.65 -2.06
N LYS A 117 1.46 -25.20 -2.76
CA LYS A 117 2.07 -25.98 -3.86
C LYS A 117 2.66 -27.31 -3.39
N LYS A 118 3.30 -27.34 -2.22
CA LYS A 118 3.83 -28.57 -1.60
C LYS A 118 2.71 -29.54 -1.25
N GLU A 119 1.66 -29.06 -0.61
CA GLU A 119 0.48 -29.85 -0.22
C GLU A 119 -0.26 -30.43 -1.43
N GLN A 120 -0.28 -29.69 -2.55
CA GLN A 120 -0.83 -30.15 -3.82
C GLN A 120 0.11 -31.08 -4.60
N GLY A 121 1.29 -31.42 -4.06
CA GLY A 121 2.26 -32.31 -4.70
C GLY A 121 2.92 -31.72 -5.95
N LEU A 122 2.78 -30.40 -6.18
CA LEU A 122 3.28 -29.71 -7.38
C LEU A 122 4.80 -29.45 -7.32
N GLU A 123 5.47 -29.68 -6.18
CA GLU A 123 6.94 -29.58 -6.07
C GLU A 123 7.70 -30.73 -6.75
N GLN A 124 7.07 -31.92 -6.86
CA GLN A 124 7.75 -33.13 -7.34
C GLN A 124 7.45 -33.48 -8.80
N GLY A 125 6.61 -32.68 -9.47
CA GLY A 125 6.37 -32.82 -10.91
C GLY A 125 7.58 -32.33 -11.70
N ARG A 126 7.98 -33.07 -12.75
CA ARG A 126 8.86 -32.51 -13.79
C ARG A 126 8.32 -31.13 -14.16
N PRO A 127 9.16 -30.08 -14.23
CA PRO A 127 8.68 -28.77 -14.66
C PRO A 127 8.01 -28.91 -16.02
N ASN A 128 6.76 -28.44 -16.14
CA ASN A 128 5.95 -28.52 -17.36
C ASN A 128 6.59 -27.82 -18.56
N GLY A 129 7.67 -27.06 -18.33
CA GLY A 129 8.48 -26.36 -19.31
C GLY A 129 9.33 -25.28 -18.63
N LYS A 130 10.20 -24.62 -19.39
CA LYS A 130 10.86 -23.38 -18.96
C LYS A 130 10.22 -22.21 -19.70
N ILE A 131 9.82 -21.17 -18.98
CA ILE A 131 9.25 -19.95 -19.55
C ILE A 131 10.23 -18.81 -19.26
N LEU A 132 10.59 -18.05 -20.31
CA LEU A 132 11.28 -16.77 -20.17
C LEU A 132 10.22 -15.68 -20.12
N LEU A 133 10.06 -15.05 -18.96
CA LEU A 133 9.19 -13.90 -18.77
C LEU A 133 10.06 -12.64 -18.64
N ALA A 134 9.80 -11.63 -19.46
CA ALA A 134 10.51 -10.36 -19.44
C ALA A 134 9.55 -9.22 -19.79
N THR A 135 9.74 -8.04 -19.19
CA THR A 135 9.06 -6.81 -19.61
C THR A 135 9.75 -6.24 -20.86
N VAL A 136 8.98 -5.52 -21.68
CA VAL A 136 9.51 -4.93 -22.92
C VAL A 136 10.40 -3.72 -22.61
N LYS A 137 11.30 -3.39 -23.55
CA LYS A 137 12.15 -2.20 -23.41
C LYS A 137 11.29 -0.94 -23.30
N GLY A 138 11.46 -0.20 -22.20
CA GLY A 138 10.74 1.04 -21.92
C GLY A 138 9.54 0.88 -20.98
N ASP A 139 9.26 -0.33 -20.50
CA ASP A 139 8.24 -0.60 -19.47
C ASP A 139 8.91 -0.71 -18.08
N VAL A 140 8.38 0.04 -17.10
CA VAL A 140 8.87 0.14 -15.71
C VAL A 140 7.71 0.08 -14.73
#